data_AF-A0A6P1BVE9-F1
#
_entry.id   AF-A0A6P1BVE9-F1
#
_cell.length_a   1.000
_cell.length_b   1.000
_cell.length_c   1.000
_cell.angle_alpha   90.00
_cell.angle_beta   90.00
_cell.angle_gamma   90.00
#
_symmetry.space_group_name_H-M   'P 1'
#
loop_
_entity.id
_entity.type
_entity.pdbx_description
1 polymer ?
#
loop_
_entity_poly.entity_id
_entity_poly.type
_entity_poly.pdbx_seq_one_letter_code
_entity_poly.pdbx_strand_id
1 'polypeptide(L)'
;MPRRTSHTAEQITAAVKEIQEQTDRGSAIVGAAMMEEMMAVVFQKRMSDMNRTHYDAFFGQNGPGGTLSNKIELFYAFGLCNESLYKAMHGIRSIRNKFAHRIEPLRRRAGRRAGSAGQGRPIRLDRLTR
;
A
#
# COMPACT_ATOMS: atom_id res chain seq x y z
N MET A 1 -8.70 26.57 -3.03
CA MET A 1 -8.53 25.19 -2.49
C MET A 1 -7.31 24.59 -3.16
N PRO A 2 -6.29 24.10 -2.43
CA PRO A 2 -5.15 23.47 -3.08
C PRO A 2 -5.64 22.18 -3.74
N ARG A 3 -5.53 22.12 -5.07
CA ARG A 3 -5.70 20.87 -5.82
C ARG A 3 -4.73 19.85 -5.23
N ARG A 4 -5.15 18.59 -5.07
CA ARG A 4 -4.23 17.51 -4.72
C ARG A 4 -3.07 17.57 -5.70
N THR A 5 -1.86 17.68 -5.19
CA THR A 5 -0.68 17.88 -6.01
C THR A 5 -0.52 16.68 -6.93
N SER A 6 -0.38 16.94 -8.23
CA SER A 6 0.00 15.88 -9.16
C SER A 6 1.39 15.40 -8.78
N HIS A 7 1.50 14.12 -8.41
CA HIS A 7 2.78 13.52 -8.07
C HIS A 7 3.64 13.36 -9.32
N THR A 8 4.93 13.68 -9.21
CA THR A 8 5.90 13.42 -10.29
C THR A 8 6.21 11.93 -10.38
N ALA A 9 6.69 11.47 -11.55
CA ALA A 9 7.08 10.08 -11.74
C ALA A 9 8.14 9.62 -10.72
N GLU A 10 9.03 10.52 -10.31
CA GLU A 10 10.04 10.29 -9.27
C GLU A 10 9.41 10.04 -7.90
N GLN A 11 8.40 10.82 -7.52
CA GLN A 11 7.67 10.64 -6.27
C GLN A 11 6.90 9.31 -6.24
N ILE A 12 6.28 8.94 -7.37
CA ILE A 12 5.60 7.64 -7.51
C ILE A 12 6.63 6.50 -7.38
N THR A 13 7.79 6.64 -8.01
CA THR A 13 8.86 5.63 -7.96
C THR A 13 9.42 5.46 -6.55
N ALA A 14 9.65 6.56 -5.83
CA ALA A 14 10.10 6.53 -4.44
C ALA A 14 9.08 5.84 -3.53
N ALA A 15 7.78 6.15 -3.69
CA ALA A 15 6.72 5.54 -2.91
C ALA A 15 6.52 4.04 -3.24
N VAL A 16 6.71 3.63 -4.50
CA VAL A 16 6.72 2.21 -4.88
C VAL A 16 7.89 1.48 -4.23
N LYS A 17 9.07 2.10 -4.14
CA LYS A 17 10.22 1.52 -3.45
C LYS A 17 9.96 1.36 -1.95
N GLU A 18 9.34 2.36 -1.33
CA GLU A 18 8.92 2.28 0.07
C GLU A 18 7.94 1.11 0.31
N ILE A 19 6.96 0.91 -0.59
CA ILE A 19 6.03 -0.23 -0.55
C ILE A 19 6.78 -1.57 -0.59
N GLN A 20 7.85 -1.69 -1.37
CA GLN A 20 8.63 -2.93 -1.48
C GLN A 20 9.42 -3.27 -0.19
N GLU A 21 9.73 -2.26 0.61
CA GLU A 21 10.46 -2.42 1.88
C GLU A 21 9.53 -2.75 3.06
N GLN A 22 8.22 -2.58 2.88
CA GLN A 22 7.19 -2.85 3.90
C GLN A 22 6.88 -4.35 4.06
N THR A 23 6.20 -4.69 5.16
CA THR A 23 5.57 -6.00 5.33
C THR A 23 4.42 -6.16 4.33
N ASP A 24 4.01 -7.39 4.00
CA ASP A 24 2.85 -7.64 3.11
C ASP A 24 1.61 -6.81 3.49
N ARG A 25 1.40 -6.61 4.80
CA ARG A 25 0.35 -5.74 5.35
C ARG A 25 0.60 -4.26 5.05
N GLY A 26 1.80 -3.77 5.30
CA GLY A 26 2.20 -2.38 5.02
C GLY A 26 2.09 -2.08 3.52
N SER A 27 2.60 -2.95 2.66
CA SER A 27 2.53 -2.82 1.21
C SER A 27 1.08 -2.77 0.71
N ALA A 28 0.19 -3.60 1.27
CA ALA A 28 -1.23 -3.59 0.91
C ALA A 28 -1.97 -2.32 1.35
N ILE A 29 -1.69 -1.82 2.57
CA ILE A 29 -2.33 -0.60 3.08
C ILE A 29 -1.83 0.64 2.33
N VAL A 30 -0.51 0.79 2.22
CA VAL A 30 0.12 1.93 1.56
C VAL A 30 -0.20 1.93 0.06
N GLY A 31 -0.12 0.78 -0.61
CA GLY A 31 -0.45 0.66 -2.03
C GLY A 31 -1.91 1.01 -2.34
N ALA A 32 -2.85 0.58 -1.50
CA ALA A 32 -4.26 0.94 -1.67
C ALA A 32 -4.51 2.43 -1.40
N ALA A 33 -3.83 3.04 -0.42
CA ALA A 33 -3.93 4.47 -0.15
C ALA A 33 -3.36 5.31 -1.31
N MET A 34 -2.23 4.90 -1.88
CA MET A 34 -1.65 5.54 -3.06
C MET A 34 -2.57 5.45 -4.28
N MET A 35 -3.14 4.28 -4.53
CA MET A 35 -4.13 4.09 -5.60
C MET A 35 -5.33 5.04 -5.41
N GLU A 36 -5.84 5.13 -4.19
CA GLU A 36 -6.95 6.03 -3.85
C GLU A 36 -6.62 7.51 -4.08
N GLU A 37 -5.39 7.92 -3.76
CA GLU A 37 -4.88 9.28 -3.98
C GLU A 37 -4.80 9.60 -5.48
N MET A 38 -4.22 8.70 -6.27
CA MET A 38 -4.10 8.87 -7.72
C MET A 38 -5.47 9.00 -8.38
N MET A 39 -6.47 8.22 -7.95
CA MET A 39 -7.84 8.35 -8.45
C MET A 39 -8.44 9.73 -8.15
N ALA A 40 -8.23 10.24 -6.93
CA ALA A 40 -8.72 11.56 -6.57
C ALA A 40 -8.07 12.67 -7.42
N VAL A 41 -6.77 12.56 -7.71
CA VAL A 41 -6.07 13.48 -8.62
C VAL A 41 -6.67 13.44 -10.03
N VAL A 42 -6.96 12.25 -10.57
CA VAL A 42 -7.60 12.11 -11.89
C VAL A 42 -8.99 12.74 -11.90
N PHE A 43 -9.79 12.51 -10.87
CA PHE A 43 -11.11 13.14 -10.75
C PHE A 43 -11.01 14.65 -10.70
N GLN A 44 -10.12 15.21 -9.89
CA GLN A 44 -9.91 16.66 -9.81
C GLN A 44 -9.44 17.29 -11.12
N LYS A 45 -8.75 16.52 -11.98
CA LYS A 45 -8.34 17.00 -13.31
C LYS A 45 -9.48 16.98 -14.33
N ARG A 46 -10.46 16.09 -14.20
CA ARG A 46 -11.57 15.96 -15.16
C ARG A 46 -12.84 16.68 -14.73
N MET A 47 -13.04 16.91 -13.44
CA MET A 47 -14.19 17.64 -12.92
C MET A 47 -14.01 19.15 -13.11
N SER A 48 -15.13 19.86 -13.19
CA SER A 48 -15.16 21.31 -13.15
C SER A 48 -14.59 21.84 -11.84
N ASP A 49 -14.07 23.08 -11.86
CA ASP A 49 -13.65 23.75 -10.63
C ASP A 49 -14.82 23.85 -9.65
N MET A 50 -14.71 23.12 -8.54
CA MET A 50 -15.72 23.09 -7.49
C MET A 50 -15.35 24.07 -6.37
N ASN A 51 -16.36 24.73 -5.80
CA ASN A 51 -16.21 25.42 -4.52
C ASN A 51 -16.04 24.39 -3.38
N ARG A 52 -15.64 24.87 -2.19
CA ARG A 52 -15.41 24.01 -1.01
C ARG A 52 -16.61 23.12 -0.68
N THR A 53 -17.82 23.67 -0.70
CA THR A 53 -19.05 22.95 -0.35
C THR A 53 -19.31 21.78 -1.30
N HIS A 54 -19.18 21.99 -2.61
CA HIS A 54 -19.35 20.92 -3.60
C HIS A 54 -18.22 19.88 -3.52
N TYR A 55 -16.99 20.33 -3.28
CA TYR A 55 -15.86 19.42 -3.07
C TYR A 55 -16.07 18.51 -1.86
N ASP A 56 -16.46 19.09 -0.72
CA ASP A 56 -16.72 18.35 0.51
C ASP A 56 -17.97 17.45 0.39
N ALA A 57 -18.98 17.87 -0.37
CA ALA A 57 -20.13 17.02 -0.68
C ALA A 57 -19.75 15.82 -1.57
N PHE A 58 -18.77 15.99 -2.47
CA PHE A 58 -18.35 14.93 -3.37
C PHE A 58 -17.34 13.97 -2.73
N PHE A 59 -16.26 14.50 -2.15
CA PHE A 59 -15.16 13.73 -1.56
C PHE A 59 -15.30 13.50 -0.05
N GLY A 60 -16.31 14.08 0.59
CA GLY A 60 -16.60 13.83 2.01
C GLY A 60 -17.01 12.38 2.27
N GLN A 61 -17.05 12.00 3.54
CA GLN A 61 -17.29 10.61 3.98
C GLN A 61 -18.56 9.98 3.39
N ASN A 62 -19.63 10.77 3.25
CA ASN A 62 -20.92 10.32 2.70
C ASN A 62 -21.08 10.65 1.20
N GLY A 63 -20.04 11.19 0.56
CA GLY A 63 -20.08 11.63 -0.82
C GLY A 63 -19.84 10.50 -1.84
N PRO A 64 -20.21 10.70 -3.11
CA PRO A 64 -19.97 9.75 -4.20
C PRO A 64 -18.48 9.39 -4.37
N GLY A 65 -17.57 10.28 -4.02
CA GLY A 65 -16.12 10.04 -4.03
C GLY A 65 -15.52 9.82 -2.65
N GLY A 66 -16.33 9.54 -1.61
CA GLY A 66 -15.87 9.45 -0.22
C GLY A 66 -15.12 8.17 0.12
N THR A 67 -15.44 7.07 -0.55
CA THR A 67 -14.82 5.75 -0.30
C THR A 67 -14.06 5.24 -1.51
N LEU A 68 -13.02 4.43 -1.27
CA LEU A 68 -12.29 3.72 -2.34
C LEU A 68 -13.24 2.93 -3.25
N SER A 69 -14.25 2.27 -2.68
CA SER A 69 -15.28 1.54 -3.42
C SER A 69 -15.96 2.41 -4.45
N ASN A 70 -16.49 3.55 -4.01
CA ASN A 70 -17.27 4.42 -4.88
C ASN A 70 -16.36 5.09 -5.93
N LYS A 71 -15.11 5.41 -5.57
CA LYS A 71 -14.11 5.90 -6.55
C LYS A 71 -13.84 4.89 -7.66
N ILE A 72 -13.77 3.59 -7.34
CA ILE A 72 -13.58 2.53 -8.35
C ILE A 72 -14.80 2.46 -9.29
N GLU A 73 -16.01 2.47 -8.74
CA GLU A 73 -17.25 2.49 -9.53
C GLU A 73 -17.32 3.71 -10.45
N LEU A 74 -17.00 4.90 -9.93
CA LEU A 74 -16.94 6.12 -10.72
C LEU A 74 -15.87 6.03 -11.81
N PHE A 75 -14.69 5.47 -11.52
CA PHE A 75 -13.63 5.29 -12.52
C PHE A 75 -14.11 4.43 -13.70
N TYR A 76 -14.85 3.37 -13.40
CA TYR A 76 -15.43 2.49 -14.42
C TYR A 76 -16.57 3.16 -15.17
N ALA A 77 -17.49 3.83 -14.47
CA ALA A 77 -18.61 4.53 -15.07
C ALA A 77 -18.18 5.66 -16.01
N PHE A 78 -17.08 6.37 -15.69
CA PHE A 78 -16.50 7.40 -16.56
C PHE A 78 -15.61 6.84 -17.69
N GLY A 79 -15.50 5.51 -17.81
CA GLY A 79 -14.69 4.86 -18.84
C GLY A 79 -13.19 5.09 -18.68
N LEU A 80 -12.72 5.38 -17.46
CA LEU A 80 -11.30 5.61 -17.15
C LEU A 80 -10.53 4.30 -16.94
N CYS A 81 -11.24 3.19 -16.79
CA CYS A 81 -10.67 1.85 -16.65
C CYS A 81 -11.45 0.82 -17.48
N ASN A 82 -10.77 -0.26 -17.86
CA ASN A 82 -11.40 -1.43 -18.46
C ASN A 82 -11.82 -2.44 -17.38
N GLU A 83 -12.56 -3.47 -17.77
CA GLU A 83 -13.07 -4.49 -16.85
C GLU A 83 -11.94 -5.23 -16.09
N SER A 84 -10.81 -5.46 -16.76
CA SER A 84 -9.63 -6.09 -16.15
C SER A 84 -9.06 -5.25 -15.00
N LEU A 85 -8.89 -3.94 -15.26
CA LEU A 85 -8.40 -3.00 -14.27
C LEU A 85 -9.42 -2.81 -13.13
N TYR A 86 -10.72 -2.75 -13.44
CA TYR A 86 -11.78 -2.73 -12.44
C TYR A 86 -11.68 -3.91 -11.47
N LYS A 87 -11.56 -5.15 -12.00
CA LYS A 87 -11.38 -6.35 -11.18
C LYS A 87 -10.10 -6.30 -10.34
N ALA A 88 -8.98 -5.84 -10.91
CA ALA A 88 -7.71 -5.70 -10.19
C ALA A 88 -7.82 -4.70 -9.02
N MET A 89 -8.50 -3.58 -9.23
CA MET A 89 -8.73 -2.55 -8.22
C MET A 89 -9.60 -3.05 -7.06
N HIS A 90 -10.65 -3.82 -7.34
CA HIS A 90 -11.41 -4.53 -6.30
C HIS A 90 -10.58 -5.60 -5.59
N GLY A 91 -9.66 -6.26 -6.30
CA GLY A 91 -8.67 -7.17 -5.71
C GLY A 91 -7.81 -6.47 -4.66
N ILE A 92 -7.22 -5.32 -4.98
CA ILE A 92 -6.42 -4.52 -4.05
C ILE A 92 -7.26 -4.10 -2.82
N ARG A 93 -8.49 -3.63 -3.04
CA ARG A 93 -9.42 -3.29 -1.94
C ARG A 93 -9.68 -4.49 -1.02
N SER A 94 -9.92 -5.67 -1.59
CA SER A 94 -10.16 -6.91 -0.82
C SER A 94 -8.94 -7.31 0.01
N ILE A 95 -7.74 -7.23 -0.59
CA ILE A 95 -6.48 -7.52 0.09
C ILE A 95 -6.27 -6.55 1.26
N ARG A 96 -6.42 -5.24 1.03
CA ARG A 96 -6.35 -4.21 2.10
C ARG A 96 -7.32 -4.51 3.23
N ASN A 97 -8.57 -4.83 2.91
CA ASN A 97 -9.60 -5.11 3.92
C ASN A 97 -9.26 -6.38 4.73
N LYS A 98 -8.77 -7.45 4.09
CA LYS A 98 -8.30 -8.65 4.79
C LYS A 98 -7.16 -8.33 5.76
N PHE A 99 -6.22 -7.47 5.38
CA PHE A 99 -5.13 -7.04 6.25
C PHE A 99 -5.57 -6.06 7.35
N ALA A 100 -6.60 -5.24 7.12
CA ALA A 100 -7.16 -4.35 8.13
C ALA A 100 -7.94 -5.10 9.22
N HIS A 101 -8.63 -6.19 8.85
CA HIS A 101 -9.41 -7.01 9.78
C HIS A 101 -8.61 -8.14 10.45
N ARG A 102 -7.38 -8.43 10.01
CA ARG A 102 -6.47 -9.32 10.74
C ARG A 102 -5.77 -8.54 11.86
N ILE A 103 -6.23 -8.76 13.09
CA ILE A 103 -5.67 -8.19 14.33
C ILE A 103 -4.34 -8.88 14.71
N GLU A 104 -4.02 -10.04 14.12
CA GLU A 104 -2.82 -10.79 14.45
C GLU A 104 -1.54 -10.12 13.92
N PRO A 105 -0.53 -9.87 14.77
CA PRO A 105 0.77 -9.39 14.33
C PRO A 105 1.49 -10.48 13.53
N LEU A 106 1.79 -10.19 12.27
CA LEU A 106 2.64 -11.05 11.45
C LEU A 106 4.07 -11.03 11.99
N ARG A 107 4.44 -12.07 12.73
CA ARG A 107 5.83 -12.28 13.16
C ARG A 107 6.68 -12.64 11.94
N ARG A 108 7.53 -11.70 11.49
CA ARG A 108 8.55 -11.93 10.46
C ARG A 108 9.40 -13.13 10.90
N ARG A 109 9.38 -14.22 10.13
CA ARG A 109 10.33 -15.32 10.35
C ARG A 109 11.69 -14.77 9.90
N ALA A 110 12.50 -14.32 10.87
CA ALA A 110 13.89 -13.99 10.63
C ALA A 110 14.53 -15.18 9.90
N GLY A 111 15.22 -14.88 8.79
CA GLY A 111 15.76 -15.88 7.89
C GLY A 111 16.51 -16.97 8.63
N ARG A 112 16.21 -18.23 8.29
CA ARG A 112 17.16 -19.33 8.49
C ARG A 112 18.40 -18.96 7.67
N ARG A 113 19.45 -18.48 8.33
CA ARG A 113 20.79 -18.61 7.77
C ARG A 113 21.14 -20.09 7.84
N ALA A 114 21.03 -20.76 6.70
CA ALA A 114 21.71 -22.02 6.44
C ALA A 114 23.22 -21.79 6.63
N GLY A 115 23.88 -22.77 7.25
CA GLY A 115 25.25 -22.61 7.73
C GLY A 115 26.34 -22.80 6.68
N SER A 116 27.54 -22.38 7.05
CA SER A 116 28.82 -23.05 6.76
C SER A 116 29.97 -22.16 7.24
N ALA A 117 30.67 -22.55 8.31
CA ALA A 117 32.10 -22.29 8.49
C ALA A 117 32.58 -23.15 9.66
N GLY A 118 33.32 -24.20 9.34
CA GLY A 118 34.01 -25.03 10.31
C GLY A 118 35.26 -24.37 10.90
N GLN A 119 35.83 -25.14 11.82
CA GLN A 119 37.18 -25.11 12.39
C GLN A 119 37.50 -24.09 13.49
N GLY A 120 37.91 -24.66 14.63
CA GLY A 120 38.76 -23.98 15.62
C GLY A 120 38.21 -23.93 17.04
N ARG A 121 38.09 -25.06 17.74
CA ARG A 121 38.16 -25.06 19.21
C ARG A 121 39.45 -25.76 19.64
N PRO A 122 40.42 -25.06 20.25
CA PRO A 122 41.63 -25.70 20.75
C PRO A 122 41.30 -26.55 21.97
N ILE A 123 41.96 -27.70 22.03
CA ILE A 123 41.89 -28.69 23.10
C ILE A 123 42.39 -28.03 24.39
N ARG A 124 41.59 -28.05 25.47
CA ARG A 124 42.09 -27.70 26.80
C ARG A 124 43.02 -28.82 27.26
N LEU A 125 44.31 -28.54 27.26
CA LEU A 125 45.29 -29.27 28.05
C LEU A 125 45.42 -28.49 29.36
N ASP A 126 44.85 -28.98 30.46
CA ASP A 126 45.34 -28.69 31.82
C ASP A 126 44.68 -29.57 32.90
N ARG A 127 45.56 -30.33 33.57
CA ARG A 127 45.52 -30.82 34.95
C ARG A 127 44.40 -31.76 35.42
N LEU A 128 44.82 -33.01 35.65
CA LEU A 128 44.79 -33.73 36.94
C LEU A 128 45.81 -34.88 36.78
N THR A 129 47.05 -34.83 37.28
CA THR A 129 47.47 -35.04 38.68
C THR A 129 46.46 -35.82 39.53
N ARG A 130 46.45 -37.15 39.40
CA ARG A 130 46.84 -38.11 40.45
C ARG A 130 46.87 -39.52 39.90
#